data_AF-A0A3L7T7B3-F1
#
_entry.id   AF-A0A3L7T7B3-F1
#
_cell.length_a   1.000
_cell.length_b   1.000
_cell.length_c   1.000
_cell.angle_alpha   90.00
_cell.angle_beta   90.00
_cell.angle_gamma   90.00
#
_symmetry.space_group_name_H-M   'P 1'
#
loop_
_entity.id
_entity.type
_entity.pdbx_description
1 polymer ?
#
loop_
_entity_poly.entity_id
_entity_poly.type
_entity_poly.pdbx_seq_one_letter_code
_entity_poly.pdbx_strand_id
1 'polypeptide(L)'
;MQNPTMQSTVKSTQTLPLLSVGLLCAAIASATFAGGVTIQPRAGDPLNGLTKLQLSRFDLGRTAYVTPFTIEGGLGPIFNKSNCQSCHSN
;
A
#
# COMPACT_ATOMS: atom_id res chain seq x y z
N MET A 1 -24.93 -76.16 -31.28
CA MET A 1 -24.81 -74.91 -32.07
C MET A 1 -24.36 -73.83 -31.11
N GLN A 2 -23.08 -73.46 -31.16
CA GLN A 2 -22.46 -72.43 -30.33
C GLN A 2 -22.77 -71.03 -30.89
N ASN A 3 -23.13 -70.06 -30.05
CA ASN A 3 -22.92 -68.62 -30.27
C ASN A 3 -23.08 -67.84 -28.93
N PRO A 4 -22.50 -66.63 -28.75
CA PRO A 4 -21.37 -66.48 -27.84
C PRO A 4 -21.55 -65.33 -26.83
N THR A 5 -20.65 -65.32 -25.85
CA THR A 5 -20.04 -64.15 -25.19
C THR A 5 -20.88 -62.90 -24.90
N MET A 6 -21.03 -62.66 -23.59
CA MET A 6 -21.10 -61.37 -22.92
C MET A 6 -20.35 -60.23 -23.61
N GLN A 7 -20.95 -59.04 -23.59
CA GLN A 7 -20.29 -57.76 -23.33
C GLN A 7 -21.37 -56.67 -23.16
N SER A 8 -21.84 -56.43 -21.93
CA SER A 8 -22.59 -55.20 -21.63
C SER A 8 -21.57 -54.07 -21.45
N THR A 9 -21.66 -53.12 -22.35
CA THR A 9 -20.87 -51.89 -22.42
C THR A 9 -21.01 -51.07 -21.13
N VAL A 10 -19.90 -50.88 -20.41
CA VAL A 10 -19.81 -49.89 -19.35
C VAL A 10 -19.78 -48.51 -20.01
N LYS A 11 -20.85 -47.73 -19.83
CA LYS A 11 -20.93 -46.34 -20.32
C LYS A 11 -20.05 -45.46 -19.43
N SER A 12 -18.85 -45.19 -19.94
CA SER A 12 -17.91 -44.17 -19.45
C SER A 12 -18.65 -42.87 -19.13
N THR A 13 -18.79 -42.59 -17.84
CA THR A 13 -19.44 -41.36 -17.35
C THR A 13 -18.38 -40.26 -17.32
N GLN A 14 -18.49 -39.39 -18.31
CA GLN A 14 -17.70 -38.20 -18.59
C GLN A 14 -17.07 -37.53 -17.37
N THR A 15 -15.75 -37.54 -17.34
CA THR A 15 -14.93 -36.62 -16.54
C THR A 15 -15.15 -35.20 -17.08
N LEU A 16 -16.03 -34.44 -16.43
CA LEU A 16 -16.08 -32.99 -16.64
C LEU A 16 -14.68 -32.41 -16.37
N PRO A 17 -14.12 -31.61 -17.29
CA PRO A 17 -12.69 -31.31 -17.28
C PRO A 17 -12.40 -30.31 -16.16
N LEU A 18 -11.64 -30.73 -15.16
CA LEU A 18 -11.04 -29.90 -14.11
C LEU A 18 -10.24 -28.68 -14.66
N LEU A 19 -9.98 -28.66 -15.97
CA LEU A 19 -9.32 -27.57 -16.70
C LEU A 19 -10.13 -26.26 -16.73
N SER A 20 -11.47 -26.30 -16.71
CA SER A 20 -12.29 -25.07 -16.81
C SER A 20 -12.40 -24.30 -15.48
N VAL A 21 -12.26 -24.96 -14.33
CA VAL A 21 -12.24 -24.30 -13.01
C VAL A 21 -10.87 -23.69 -12.72
N GLY A 22 -9.79 -24.37 -13.09
CA GLY A 22 -8.42 -23.85 -12.89
C GLY A 22 -8.16 -22.54 -13.66
N LEU A 23 -8.68 -22.43 -14.89
CA LEU A 23 -8.48 -21.25 -15.73
C LEU A 23 -9.25 -20.01 -15.21
N LEU A 24 -10.42 -20.22 -14.60
CA LEU A 24 -11.20 -19.14 -13.99
C LEU A 24 -10.53 -18.60 -12.71
N CYS A 25 -9.97 -19.47 -11.87
CA CYS A 25 -9.23 -19.06 -10.67
C CYS A 25 -7.97 -18.24 -10.99
N ALA A 26 -7.24 -18.59 -12.07
CA ALA A 26 -6.05 -17.86 -12.50
C ALA A 26 -6.37 -16.44 -13.00
N ALA A 27 -7.52 -16.26 -13.67
CA ALA A 27 -7.95 -14.95 -14.18
C ALA A 27 -8.36 -13.98 -13.06
N ILE A 28 -8.97 -14.49 -11.97
CA ILE A 28 -9.37 -13.65 -10.82
C ILE A 28 -8.13 -13.19 -10.03
N ALA A 29 -7.11 -14.05 -9.91
CA ALA A 29 -5.88 -13.73 -9.18
C ALA A 29 -5.02 -12.63 -9.85
N SER A 30 -5.22 -12.38 -11.15
CA SER A 30 -4.41 -11.43 -11.93
C SER A 30 -4.94 -9.99 -11.88
N ALA A 31 -6.18 -9.77 -11.42
CA ALA A 31 -6.85 -8.47 -11.48
C ALA A 31 -6.63 -7.58 -10.24
N THR A 32 -6.05 -8.11 -9.16
CA THR A 32 -5.98 -7.41 -7.86
C THR A 32 -4.76 -6.51 -7.66
N PHE A 33 -3.82 -6.44 -8.61
CA PHE A 33 -2.60 -5.63 -8.47
C PHE A 33 -2.37 -4.66 -9.66
N ALA A 34 -3.43 -4.05 -10.16
CA ALA A 34 -3.34 -3.00 -11.19
C ALA A 34 -3.09 -1.57 -10.62
N GLY A 35 -2.75 -1.45 -9.32
CA GLY A 35 -2.40 -0.18 -8.70
C GLY A 35 -0.90 0.11 -8.85
N GLY A 36 -0.55 1.20 -9.55
CA GLY A 36 0.84 1.67 -9.63
C GLY A 36 1.39 2.11 -8.26
N VAL A 37 2.71 2.03 -8.08
CA VAL A 37 3.38 2.55 -6.88
C VAL A 37 3.36 4.07 -6.91
N THR A 38 2.76 4.69 -5.89
CA THR A 38 2.89 6.13 -5.67
C THR A 38 4.05 6.39 -4.72
N ILE A 39 4.98 7.24 -5.14
CA ILE A 39 6.14 7.61 -4.32
C ILE A 39 5.68 8.60 -3.25
N GLN A 40 6.09 8.34 -2.01
CA GLN A 40 5.87 9.27 -0.90
C GLN A 40 6.60 10.60 -1.15
N PRO A 41 6.07 11.73 -0.66
CA PRO A 41 6.78 13.02 -0.70
C PRO A 41 8.13 12.97 0.03
N ARG A 42 9.00 13.97 -0.21
CA ARG A 42 10.29 14.03 0.48
C ARG A 42 10.07 14.21 1.98
N ALA A 43 11.05 13.82 2.79
CA ALA A 43 11.02 14.13 4.21
C ALA A 43 10.91 15.65 4.38
N GLY A 44 9.98 16.11 5.23
CA GLY A 44 9.70 17.53 5.41
C GLY A 44 8.65 18.13 4.47
N ASP A 45 8.18 17.40 3.45
CA ASP A 45 7.03 17.79 2.62
C ASP A 45 5.70 17.29 3.22
N PRO A 46 4.56 17.94 2.90
CA PRO A 46 3.25 17.44 3.31
C PRO A 46 2.92 16.12 2.62
N LEU A 47 2.21 15.24 3.32
CA LEU A 47 1.72 13.99 2.74
C LEU A 47 0.70 14.23 1.62
N ASN A 48 0.60 13.27 0.69
CA ASN A 48 -0.43 13.29 -0.33
C ASN A 48 -1.82 13.08 0.28
N GLY A 49 -2.84 13.76 -0.27
CA GLY A 49 -4.23 13.56 0.11
C GLY A 49 -4.68 14.24 1.40
N LEU A 50 -3.85 15.13 1.98
CA LEU A 50 -4.29 15.94 3.14
C LEU A 50 -5.49 16.80 2.78
N THR A 51 -6.47 16.83 3.70
CA THR A 51 -7.55 17.83 3.66
C THR A 51 -6.97 19.24 3.85
N LYS A 52 -7.73 20.27 3.46
CA LYS A 52 -7.32 21.68 3.66
C LYS A 52 -6.96 21.99 5.11
N LEU A 53 -7.72 21.44 6.07
CA LEU A 53 -7.47 21.64 7.49
C LEU A 53 -6.17 20.95 7.95
N GLN A 54 -5.89 19.75 7.46
CA GLN A 54 -4.65 19.04 7.79
C GLN A 54 -3.43 19.73 7.18
N LEU A 55 -3.53 20.20 5.93
CA LEU A 55 -2.46 20.96 5.29
C LEU A 55 -2.17 22.26 6.06
N SER A 56 -3.20 22.99 6.48
CA SER A 56 -3.04 24.19 7.32
C SER A 56 -2.33 23.88 8.64
N ARG A 57 -2.66 22.78 9.31
CA ARG A 57 -1.96 22.35 10.54
C ARG A 57 -0.50 21.98 10.27
N PHE A 58 -0.24 21.29 9.16
CA PHE A 58 1.11 20.98 8.72
C PHE A 58 1.94 22.26 8.52
N ASP A 59 1.38 23.27 7.85
CA ASP A 59 2.08 24.53 7.59
C ASP A 59 2.37 25.33 8.87
N LEU A 60 1.44 25.33 9.83
CA LEU A 60 1.66 25.93 11.15
C LEU A 60 2.78 25.20 11.90
N GLY A 61 2.78 23.87 11.90
CA GLY A 61 3.83 23.06 12.51
C GLY A 61 5.18 23.28 11.86
N ARG A 62 5.23 23.33 10.53
CA ARG A 62 6.44 23.64 9.74
C ARG A 62 7.00 25.01 10.10
N THR A 63 6.13 26.02 10.23
CA THR A 63 6.55 27.36 10.65
C THR A 63 7.17 27.33 12.05
N ALA A 64 6.51 26.69 13.01
CA ALA A 64 7.05 26.55 14.38
C ALA A 64 8.39 25.81 14.41
N TYR A 65 8.53 24.75 13.60
CA TYR A 65 9.73 23.91 13.53
C TYR A 65 10.99 24.67 13.07
N VAL A 66 10.84 25.60 12.13
CA VAL A 66 11.95 26.40 11.59
C VAL A 66 12.17 27.70 12.36
N THR A 67 11.20 28.14 13.16
CA THR A 67 11.26 29.41 13.89
C THR A 67 12.32 29.34 15.00
N PRO A 68 13.28 30.28 15.04
CA PRO A 68 14.23 30.37 16.14
C PRO A 68 13.57 30.79 17.47
N PHE A 69 13.89 30.08 18.55
CA PHE A 69 13.61 30.51 19.92
C PHE A 69 14.64 31.57 20.36
N THR A 70 14.17 32.60 21.08
CA THR A 70 15.04 33.55 21.76
C THR A 70 15.32 33.10 23.19
N ILE A 71 16.30 33.72 23.85
CA ILE A 71 16.61 33.45 25.25
C ILE A 71 15.38 33.75 26.14
N GLU A 72 14.76 34.91 25.94
CA GLU A 72 13.56 35.34 26.67
C GLU A 72 12.34 34.47 26.32
N GLY A 73 12.31 33.94 25.09
CA GLY A 73 11.27 33.04 24.58
C GLY A 73 11.43 31.60 25.03
N GLY A 74 12.39 31.29 25.90
CA GLY A 74 12.55 29.98 26.50
C GLY A 74 13.53 29.04 25.80
N LEU A 75 14.48 29.56 25.00
CA LEU A 75 15.59 28.73 24.48
C LEU A 75 16.33 28.03 25.62
N GLY A 76 16.49 28.73 26.75
CA GLY A 76 17.14 28.22 27.95
C GLY A 76 18.62 27.86 27.73
N PRO A 77 19.30 27.35 28.77
CA PRO A 77 20.72 26.99 28.67
C PRO A 77 20.95 25.58 28.10
N ILE A 78 19.87 24.80 27.88
CA ILE A 78 19.94 23.38 27.51
C ILE A 78 19.97 23.20 25.98
N PHE A 79 19.32 24.09 25.23
CA PHE A 79 19.36 24.03 23.77
C PHE A 79 20.71 24.56 23.27
N ASN A 80 21.37 23.74 22.44
CA ASN A 80 22.65 24.09 21.83
C ASN A 80 22.51 24.83 20.48
N LYS A 81 21.28 24.92 19.95
CA LYS A 81 20.92 25.66 18.74
C LYS A 81 19.52 26.23 18.88
N SER A 82 19.19 27.23 18.06
CA SER A 82 18.00 28.06 18.23
C SER A 82 16.70 27.49 17.66
N ASN A 83 16.72 26.40 16.89
CA ASN A 83 15.50 25.74 16.39
C ASN A 83 15.70 24.25 16.11
N CYS A 84 14.61 23.55 15.82
CA CYS A 84 14.62 22.11 15.56
C CYS A 84 15.35 21.75 14.25
N GLN A 85 15.11 22.53 13.19
CA GLN A 85 15.67 22.28 11.85
C GLN A 85 17.20 22.26 11.83
N SER A 86 17.83 23.02 12.73
CA SER A 86 19.29 23.17 12.76
C SER A 86 20.07 21.87 13.00
N CYS A 87 19.44 20.84 13.59
CA CYS A 87 19.97 19.48 13.70
C CYS A 87 19.15 18.46 12.89
N HIS A 88 17.87 18.73 12.68
CA HIS A 88 16.95 17.86 11.94
C HIS A 88 16.62 18.51 10.58
N SER A 89 17.65 18.64 9.74
CA SER A 89 17.52 19.22 8.40
C SER A 89 16.99 18.14 7.45
N ASN A 90 15.70 18.24 7.13
CA ASN A 90 15.08 17.47 6.05
C ASN A 90 15.04 18.30 4.78
#